data_AF-A0A1G2ZQY1-F1
#
_entry.id   AF-A0A1G2ZQY1-F1
#
_cell.length_a   1.000
_cell.length_b   1.000
_cell.length_c   1.000
_cell.angle_alpha   90.00
_cell.angle_beta   90.00
_cell.angle_gamma   90.00
#
_symmetry.space_group_name_H-M   'P 1'
#
loop_
_entity.id
_entity.type
_entity.pdbx_description
1 polymer ?
#
loop_
_entity_poly.entity_id
_entity_poly.type
_entity_poly.pdbx_seq_one_letter_code
_entity_poly.pdbx_strand_id
1 'polypeptide(L)'
;MNFERALLMAPGLVIGLTLHEFAHAWSASLLGDGFARRQGRVSLNPLRHLSPLGTLAILVLPFGWGRPVPVNLYNFKHPRRDYLLTSLAGPLANVLVVAACLGMMQLTRHPFRYDDWRSTALVMGHYLLAMTALLNVILATINLIPIPPLDGSKIWPCIVPGVKPAGQARTQLIFVVVLVALLLTGSLNPAINFVVHHAVRWMPVSDAGVFAERASAASTALAKRRWGEAETSYTEALAINHRSHECLYGRAIARYYDEDLQGALEDINRAVALHASPEYLELRALVLRRLGRDKEAAVDEARSQTLRDAAPRTSDAGT
;
A
#
# COMPACT_ATOMS: atom_id res chain seq x y z
N MET A 1 6.74 13.94 3.32
CA MET A 1 6.35 12.72 2.59
C MET A 1 7.34 12.53 1.45
N ASN A 2 7.93 11.35 1.27
CA ASN A 2 8.87 11.13 0.16
C ASN A 2 8.08 11.13 -1.16
N PHE A 3 8.61 11.77 -2.20
CA PHE A 3 7.97 11.92 -3.52
C PHE A 3 7.50 10.57 -4.11
N GLU A 4 8.28 9.52 -3.90
CA GLU A 4 7.94 8.14 -4.30
C GLU A 4 6.62 7.64 -3.69
N ARG A 5 6.39 7.93 -2.41
CA ARG A 5 5.14 7.52 -1.74
C ARG A 5 3.93 8.27 -2.31
N ALA A 6 4.11 9.56 -2.61
CA ALA A 6 3.05 10.36 -3.25
C ALA A 6 2.67 9.78 -4.62
N LEU A 7 3.68 9.36 -5.40
CA LEU A 7 3.48 8.76 -6.71
C LEU A 7 2.74 7.42 -6.64
N LEU A 8 3.03 6.60 -5.63
CA LEU A 8 2.35 5.32 -5.39
C LEU A 8 0.91 5.49 -4.87
N MET A 9 0.64 6.57 -4.14
CA MET A 9 -0.70 6.88 -3.61
C MET A 9 -1.63 7.51 -4.66
N ALA A 10 -1.07 8.26 -5.61
CA ALA A 10 -1.85 9.05 -6.56
C ALA A 10 -2.90 8.24 -7.35
N PRO A 11 -2.60 7.05 -7.92
CA PRO A 11 -3.60 6.26 -8.65
C PRO A 11 -4.79 5.87 -7.77
N GLY A 12 -4.52 5.39 -6.55
CA GLY A 12 -5.58 4.96 -5.62
C GLY A 12 -6.47 6.12 -5.18
N LEU A 13 -5.88 7.30 -4.96
CA LEU A 13 -6.61 8.52 -4.62
C LEU A 13 -7.45 9.04 -5.80
N VAL A 14 -6.89 9.04 -7.01
CA VAL A 14 -7.61 9.45 -8.23
C VAL A 14 -8.80 8.53 -8.49
N ILE A 15 -8.61 7.21 -8.39
CA ILE A 15 -9.69 6.22 -8.54
C ILE A 15 -10.77 6.47 -7.49
N GLY A 16 -10.37 6.60 -6.22
CA GLY A 16 -11.30 6.82 -5.10
C GLY A 16 -12.13 8.09 -5.28
N LEU A 17 -11.50 9.25 -5.48
CA LEU A 17 -12.20 10.52 -5.67
C LEU A 17 -13.10 10.51 -6.92
N THR A 18 -12.66 9.89 -8.01
CA THR A 18 -13.43 9.81 -9.25
C THR A 18 -14.70 8.99 -9.06
N LEU A 19 -14.59 7.81 -8.47
CA LEU A 19 -15.74 6.93 -8.23
C LEU A 19 -16.68 7.51 -7.17
N HIS A 20 -16.13 8.19 -6.16
CA HIS A 20 -16.89 8.91 -5.14
C HIS A 20 -17.81 9.99 -5.75
N GLU A 21 -17.23 10.93 -6.50
CA GLU A 21 -17.99 12.03 -7.11
C GLU A 21 -18.90 11.53 -8.23
N PHE A 22 -18.47 10.52 -9.00
CA PHE A 22 -19.33 9.82 -9.95
C PHE A 22 -20.57 9.24 -9.26
N ALA A 23 -20.42 8.58 -8.11
CA ALA A 23 -21.52 7.96 -7.39
C ALA A 23 -22.53 9.00 -6.88
N HIS A 24 -22.08 10.15 -6.39
CA HIS A 24 -22.98 11.28 -6.08
C HIS A 24 -23.76 11.75 -7.30
N ALA A 25 -23.08 12.03 -8.41
CA ALA A 25 -23.71 12.52 -9.63
C ALA A 25 -24.69 11.50 -10.23
N TRP A 26 -24.32 10.22 -10.21
CA TRP A 26 -25.13 9.11 -10.69
C TRP A 26 -26.38 8.94 -9.82
N SER A 27 -26.21 8.87 -8.50
CA SER A 27 -27.32 8.72 -7.53
C SER A 27 -28.30 9.89 -7.61
N ALA A 28 -27.81 11.13 -7.59
CA ALA A 28 -28.66 12.32 -7.74
C ALA A 28 -29.50 12.27 -9.03
N SER A 29 -28.88 11.87 -10.14
CA SER A 29 -29.55 11.76 -11.44
C SER A 29 -30.62 10.68 -11.47
N LEU A 30 -30.41 9.55 -10.79
CA LEU A 30 -31.41 8.49 -10.67
C LEU A 30 -32.60 8.92 -9.80
N LEU A 31 -32.36 9.75 -8.79
CA LEU A 31 -33.36 10.18 -7.82
C LEU A 31 -34.15 11.43 -8.25
N GLY A 32 -33.81 12.02 -9.39
CA GLY A 32 -34.58 13.10 -10.03
C GLY A 32 -33.78 14.38 -10.30
N ASP A 33 -32.59 14.55 -9.70
CA ASP A 33 -31.74 15.72 -9.93
C ASP A 33 -30.76 15.51 -11.10
N GLY A 34 -31.21 15.86 -12.30
CA GLY A 34 -30.39 15.78 -13.52
C GLY A 34 -29.32 16.87 -13.68
N PHE A 35 -29.11 17.76 -12.71
CA PHE A 35 -28.19 18.90 -12.86
C PHE A 35 -26.75 18.47 -13.11
N ALA A 36 -26.21 17.56 -12.29
CA ALA A 36 -24.86 17.02 -12.45
C ALA A 36 -24.69 16.26 -13.78
N ARG A 37 -25.74 15.56 -14.25
CA ARG A 37 -25.75 14.88 -15.56
C ARG A 37 -25.64 15.87 -16.71
N ARG A 38 -26.38 16.99 -16.69
CA ARG A 38 -26.29 18.03 -17.73
C ARG A 38 -24.91 18.69 -17.79
N GLN A 39 -24.18 18.72 -16.69
CA GLN A 39 -22.79 19.18 -16.64
C GLN A 39 -21.77 18.12 -17.11
N GLY A 40 -22.21 16.92 -17.49
CA GLY A 40 -21.33 15.82 -17.89
C GLY A 40 -20.54 15.21 -16.72
N ARG A 41 -21.03 15.33 -15.47
CA ARG A 41 -20.36 14.79 -14.28
C ARG A 41 -20.70 13.34 -13.98
N VAL A 42 -21.71 12.80 -14.65
CA VAL A 42 -21.96 11.35 -14.69
C VAL A 42 -20.96 10.73 -15.67
N SER A 43 -19.69 10.67 -15.26
CA SER A 43 -18.56 10.24 -16.08
C SER A 43 -17.51 9.55 -15.22
N LEU A 44 -16.80 8.56 -15.77
CA LEU A 44 -15.63 7.96 -15.12
C LEU A 44 -14.31 8.66 -15.50
N ASN A 45 -14.38 9.78 -16.23
CA ASN A 45 -13.19 10.57 -16.55
C ASN A 45 -12.73 11.36 -15.31
N PRO A 46 -11.54 11.10 -14.75
CA PRO A 46 -11.07 11.76 -13.52
C PRO A 46 -10.96 13.28 -13.65
N LEU A 47 -10.68 13.79 -14.86
CA LEU A 47 -10.55 15.23 -15.11
C LEU A 47 -11.87 16.01 -14.90
N ARG A 48 -13.02 15.31 -14.92
CA ARG A 48 -14.33 15.90 -14.62
C ARG A 48 -14.56 16.10 -13.12
N HIS A 49 -13.80 15.40 -12.28
CA HIS A 49 -14.02 15.32 -10.83
C HIS A 49 -12.90 15.94 -10.02
N LEU A 50 -11.67 15.88 -10.51
CA LEU A 50 -10.53 16.42 -9.78
C LEU A 50 -10.49 17.96 -9.82
N SER A 51 -10.11 18.56 -8.69
CA SER A 51 -9.84 20.00 -8.64
C SER A 51 -8.34 20.25 -8.91
N PRO A 52 -7.93 21.23 -9.74
CA PRO A 52 -6.52 21.45 -10.04
C PRO A 52 -5.66 21.67 -8.78
N LEU A 53 -6.17 22.46 -7.83
CA LEU A 53 -5.50 22.71 -6.55
C LEU A 53 -5.47 21.47 -5.65
N GLY A 54 -6.57 20.71 -5.58
CA GLY A 54 -6.63 19.48 -4.81
C GLY A 54 -5.80 18.35 -5.41
N THR A 55 -5.62 18.32 -6.73
CA THR A 55 -4.69 17.40 -7.41
C THR A 55 -3.24 17.77 -7.08
N LEU A 56 -2.89 19.06 -7.14
CA LEU A 56 -1.55 19.52 -6.79
C LEU A 56 -1.23 19.26 -5.32
N ALA A 57 -2.23 19.39 -4.45
CA ALA A 57 -2.12 19.10 -3.03
C ALA A 57 -1.62 17.67 -2.75
N ILE A 58 -1.94 16.67 -3.57
CA ILE A 58 -1.49 15.28 -3.39
C ILE A 58 0.04 15.14 -3.41
N LEU A 59 0.72 16.02 -4.14
CA LEU A 59 2.19 15.98 -4.26
C LEU A 59 2.91 16.51 -3.03
N VAL A 60 2.24 17.38 -2.25
CA VAL A 60 2.86 18.13 -1.13
C VAL A 60 2.25 17.74 0.21
N LEU A 61 0.95 17.48 0.23
CA LEU A 61 0.14 17.11 1.38
C LEU A 61 -0.26 15.63 1.30
N PRO A 62 -0.53 14.98 2.44
CA PRO A 62 -1.00 13.59 2.46
C PRO A 62 -2.47 13.42 2.02
N PHE A 63 -3.09 14.46 1.47
CA PHE A 63 -4.49 14.44 1.01
C PHE A 63 -4.71 15.38 -0.18
N GLY A 64 -5.74 15.07 -0.98
CA GLY A 64 -6.24 15.90 -2.08
C GLY A 64 -7.77 15.88 -2.12
N TRP A 65 -8.38 16.80 -2.84
CA TRP A 65 -9.85 16.91 -2.92
C TRP A 65 -10.37 17.12 -4.34
N GLY A 66 -11.56 16.58 -4.57
CA GLY A 66 -12.33 16.75 -5.81
C GLY A 66 -13.08 18.09 -5.87
N ARG A 67 -13.68 18.35 -7.02
CA ARG A 67 -14.73 19.35 -7.17
C ARG A 67 -16.02 18.73 -6.64
N PRO A 68 -16.69 19.30 -5.64
CA PRO A 68 -17.92 18.71 -5.11
C PRO A 68 -19.02 18.71 -6.18
N VAL A 69 -19.84 17.65 -6.22
CA VAL A 69 -21.03 17.60 -7.08
C VAL A 69 -22.15 18.49 -6.52
N PRO A 70 -22.67 19.45 -7.32
CA PRO A 70 -23.83 20.24 -6.91
C PRO A 70 -25.09 19.38 -6.93
N VAL A 71 -25.88 19.47 -5.86
CA VAL A 71 -27.16 18.76 -5.70
C VAL A 71 -28.27 19.75 -5.40
N ASN A 72 -29.37 19.68 -6.13
CA ASN A 72 -30.56 20.49 -5.93
C ASN A 72 -31.69 19.66 -5.29
N LEU A 73 -31.93 19.91 -4.00
CA LEU A 73 -32.96 19.18 -3.22
C LEU A 73 -34.38 19.36 -3.76
N TYR A 74 -34.68 20.46 -4.46
CA TYR A 74 -36.01 20.72 -5.02
C TYR A 74 -36.37 19.80 -6.18
N ASN A 75 -35.39 19.15 -6.79
CA ASN A 75 -35.60 18.21 -7.90
C ASN A 75 -35.93 16.79 -7.41
N PHE A 76 -35.74 16.50 -6.12
CA PHE A 76 -35.98 15.17 -5.56
C PHE A 76 -37.47 14.93 -5.25
N LYS A 77 -37.93 13.70 -5.50
CA LYS A 77 -39.31 13.28 -5.19
C LYS A 77 -39.52 13.16 -3.69
N HIS A 78 -38.52 12.65 -2.97
CA HIS A 78 -38.52 12.52 -1.52
C HIS A 78 -37.27 13.20 -0.95
N PRO A 79 -37.27 14.54 -0.79
CA PRO A 79 -36.05 15.32 -0.57
C PRO A 79 -35.14 14.82 0.55
N ARG A 80 -35.69 14.43 1.70
CA ARG A 80 -34.88 13.91 2.83
C ARG A 80 -34.21 12.57 2.51
N ARG A 81 -34.99 11.61 2.00
CA ARG A 81 -34.50 10.26 1.68
C ARG A 81 -33.51 10.31 0.53
N ASP A 82 -33.85 11.04 -0.53
CA ASP A 82 -33.07 11.07 -1.75
C ASP A 82 -31.76 11.85 -1.55
N TYR A 83 -31.77 12.89 -0.71
CA TYR A 83 -30.55 13.58 -0.28
C TYR A 83 -29.65 12.70 0.60
N LEU A 84 -30.24 11.91 1.50
CA LEU A 84 -29.51 10.92 2.29
C LEU A 84 -28.83 9.87 1.39
N LEU A 85 -29.58 9.27 0.46
CA LEU A 85 -29.06 8.26 -0.47
C LEU A 85 -27.98 8.85 -1.38
N THR A 86 -28.17 10.08 -1.86
CA THR A 86 -27.16 10.77 -2.66
C THR A 86 -25.90 11.03 -1.85
N SER A 87 -26.01 11.45 -0.60
CA SER A 87 -24.87 11.75 0.28
C SER A 87 -24.12 10.49 0.72
N LEU A 88 -24.81 9.35 0.88
CA LEU A 88 -24.18 8.07 1.17
C LEU A 88 -23.50 7.43 -0.04
N ALA A 89 -23.91 7.78 -1.26
CA ALA A 89 -23.41 7.14 -2.49
C ALA A 89 -21.88 7.25 -2.65
N GLY A 90 -21.29 8.41 -2.33
CA GLY A 90 -19.84 8.61 -2.37
C GLY A 90 -19.09 7.70 -1.41
N PRO A 91 -19.32 7.76 -0.09
CA PRO A 91 -18.69 6.86 0.88
C PRO A 91 -18.90 5.38 0.55
N LEU A 92 -20.08 4.98 0.08
CA LEU A 92 -20.36 3.61 -0.34
C LEU A 92 -19.53 3.19 -1.57
N ALA A 93 -19.32 4.07 -2.54
CA ALA A 93 -18.46 3.78 -3.69
C ALA A 93 -17.02 3.50 -3.26
N ASN A 94 -16.50 4.23 -2.27
CA ASN A 94 -15.17 3.99 -1.73
C ASN A 94 -15.10 2.62 -1.04
N VAL A 95 -16.12 2.24 -0.26
CA VAL A 95 -16.21 0.91 0.35
C VAL A 95 -16.25 -0.19 -0.72
N LEU A 96 -16.93 0.04 -1.86
CA LEU A 96 -16.92 -0.90 -2.99
C LEU A 96 -15.53 -1.02 -3.63
N VAL A 97 -14.78 0.08 -3.74
CA VAL A 97 -13.37 0.05 -4.20
C VAL A 97 -12.53 -0.79 -3.25
N VAL A 98 -12.68 -0.62 -1.94
CA VAL A 98 -11.99 -1.44 -0.92
C VAL A 98 -12.32 -2.92 -1.14
N ALA A 99 -13.60 -3.28 -1.25
CA ALA A 99 -14.03 -4.65 -1.45
C ALA A 99 -13.43 -5.25 -2.74
N ALA A 100 -13.40 -4.48 -3.84
CA ALA A 100 -12.78 -4.90 -5.10
C ALA A 100 -11.27 -5.15 -4.94
N CYS A 101 -10.54 -4.25 -4.28
CA CYS A 101 -9.11 -4.43 -4.01
C CYS A 101 -8.84 -5.67 -3.17
N LEU A 102 -9.60 -5.88 -2.08
CA LEU A 102 -9.46 -7.06 -1.23
C LEU A 102 -9.78 -8.36 -1.98
N GLY A 103 -10.82 -8.35 -2.82
CA GLY A 103 -11.15 -9.49 -3.69
C GLY A 103 -10.02 -9.82 -4.67
N MET A 104 -9.43 -8.81 -5.32
CA MET A 104 -8.30 -9.01 -6.24
C MET A 104 -7.06 -9.55 -5.52
N MET A 105 -6.74 -9.04 -4.33
CA MET A 105 -5.64 -9.54 -3.51
C MET A 105 -5.89 -11.00 -3.11
N GLN A 106 -7.11 -11.34 -2.70
CA GLN A 106 -7.45 -12.72 -2.34
C GLN A 106 -7.26 -13.70 -3.51
N LEU A 107 -7.62 -13.28 -4.73
CA LEU A 107 -7.45 -14.08 -5.94
C LEU A 107 -5.97 -14.24 -6.35
N THR A 108 -5.12 -13.28 -6.00
CA THR A 108 -3.72 -13.24 -6.44
C THR A 108 -2.70 -13.51 -5.33
N ARG A 109 -3.15 -13.92 -4.15
CA ARG A 109 -2.37 -14.03 -2.90
C ARG A 109 -1.12 -14.92 -2.92
N HIS A 110 -0.91 -15.73 -3.97
CA HIS A 110 0.22 -16.65 -4.10
C HIS A 110 1.20 -16.23 -5.22
N PRO A 111 1.93 -15.09 -5.07
CA PRO A 111 2.80 -14.54 -6.11
C PRO A 111 4.00 -15.43 -6.47
N PHE A 112 4.52 -16.22 -5.54
CA PHE A 112 5.71 -17.05 -5.77
C PHE A 112 5.43 -18.37 -6.51
N ARG A 113 4.19 -18.61 -6.96
CA ARG A 113 3.85 -19.72 -7.86
C ARG A 113 4.28 -19.48 -9.31
N TYR A 114 4.67 -18.26 -9.63
CA TYR A 114 5.02 -17.83 -10.98
C TYR A 114 6.52 -17.59 -11.14
N ASP A 115 6.95 -17.39 -12.37
CA ASP A 115 8.30 -16.97 -12.73
C ASP A 115 8.63 -15.57 -12.18
N ASP A 116 9.93 -15.26 -12.11
CA ASP A 116 10.47 -14.15 -11.30
C ASP A 116 9.78 -12.82 -11.61
N TRP A 117 9.68 -12.42 -12.87
CA TRP A 117 9.05 -11.14 -13.24
C TRP A 117 7.56 -11.07 -12.87
N ARG A 118 6.81 -12.17 -13.01
CA ARG A 118 5.38 -12.23 -12.64
C ARG A 118 5.21 -12.15 -11.14
N SER A 119 6.08 -12.84 -10.38
CA SER A 119 6.08 -12.77 -8.93
C SER A 119 6.32 -11.32 -8.47
N THR A 120 7.30 -10.63 -9.04
CA THR A 120 7.59 -9.22 -8.74
C THR A 120 6.40 -8.32 -9.08
N ALA A 121 5.80 -8.49 -10.26
CA ALA A 121 4.65 -7.70 -10.68
C ALA A 121 3.44 -7.90 -9.75
N LEU A 122 3.18 -9.14 -9.32
CA LEU A 122 2.11 -9.43 -8.37
C LEU A 122 2.39 -8.85 -6.98
N VAL A 123 3.62 -8.94 -6.48
CA VAL A 123 4.00 -8.32 -5.20
C VAL A 123 3.78 -6.80 -5.24
N MET A 124 4.24 -6.14 -6.30
CA MET A 124 4.02 -4.70 -6.50
C MET A 124 2.53 -4.37 -6.65
N GLY A 125 1.79 -5.20 -7.37
CA GLY A 125 0.34 -5.07 -7.53
C GLY A 125 -0.40 -5.15 -6.19
N HIS A 126 -0.04 -6.09 -5.30
CA HIS A 126 -0.60 -6.17 -3.95
C HIS A 126 -0.31 -4.90 -3.14
N TYR A 127 0.91 -4.35 -3.25
CA TYR A 127 1.25 -3.10 -2.58
C TYR A 127 0.36 -1.94 -3.06
N LEU A 128 0.16 -1.79 -4.37
CA LEU A 128 -0.71 -0.76 -4.96
C LEU A 128 -2.18 -0.95 -4.57
N LEU A 129 -2.69 -2.18 -4.61
CA LEU A 129 -4.05 -2.52 -4.18
C LEU A 129 -4.23 -2.21 -2.69
N ALA A 130 -3.23 -2.52 -1.86
CA ALA A 130 -3.29 -2.26 -0.44
C ALA A 130 -3.32 -0.78 -0.10
N MET A 131 -2.47 0.03 -0.76
CA MET A 131 -2.49 1.48 -0.63
C MET A 131 -3.82 2.07 -1.12
N THR A 132 -4.34 1.58 -2.24
CA THR A 132 -5.63 2.03 -2.80
C THR A 132 -6.78 1.72 -1.85
N ALA A 133 -6.84 0.50 -1.30
CA ALA A 133 -7.83 0.11 -0.31
C ALA A 133 -7.74 1.02 0.94
N LEU A 134 -6.54 1.20 1.49
CA LEU A 134 -6.33 2.03 2.67
C LEU A 134 -6.80 3.48 2.47
N LEU A 135 -6.44 4.10 1.35
CA LEU A 135 -6.87 5.45 1.00
C LEU A 135 -8.39 5.54 0.89
N ASN A 136 -9.04 4.55 0.29
CA ASN A 136 -10.50 4.53 0.14
C ASN A 136 -11.22 4.29 1.47
N VAL A 137 -10.66 3.49 2.38
CA VAL A 137 -11.14 3.38 3.78
C VAL A 137 -11.07 4.75 4.46
N ILE A 138 -9.95 5.46 4.35
CA ILE A 138 -9.76 6.79 4.95
C ILE A 138 -10.75 7.79 4.35
N LEU A 139 -10.88 7.84 3.02
CA LEU A 139 -11.82 8.72 2.33
C LEU A 139 -13.28 8.43 2.73
N ALA A 140 -13.67 7.16 2.83
CA ALA A 140 -15.01 6.79 3.31
C ALA A 140 -15.23 7.25 4.75
N THR A 141 -14.25 7.01 5.63
CA THR A 141 -14.31 7.36 7.05
C THR A 141 -14.43 8.86 7.25
N ILE A 142 -13.57 9.65 6.61
CA ILE A 142 -13.59 11.12 6.72
C ILE A 142 -14.90 11.67 6.16
N ASN A 143 -15.37 11.19 5.00
CA ASN A 143 -16.63 11.70 4.43
C ASN A 143 -17.87 11.34 5.25
N LEU A 144 -17.80 10.43 6.23
CA LEU A 144 -18.88 10.17 7.17
C LEU A 144 -18.85 11.07 8.41
N ILE A 145 -17.79 11.85 8.63
CA ILE A 145 -17.69 12.80 9.74
C ILE A 145 -18.72 13.93 9.53
N PRO A 146 -19.53 14.30 10.55
CA PRO A 146 -20.58 15.31 10.44
C PRO A 146 -20.04 16.76 10.47
N ILE A 147 -19.03 17.07 9.64
CA ILE A 147 -18.39 18.39 9.53
C ILE A 147 -18.48 18.86 8.08
N PRO A 148 -19.13 19.99 7.76
CA PRO A 148 -19.11 20.57 6.42
C PRO A 148 -17.68 20.85 5.92
N PRO A 149 -17.36 20.66 4.64
CA PRO A 149 -18.23 20.31 3.51
C PRO A 149 -18.43 18.81 3.29
N LEU A 150 -17.97 17.95 4.22
CA LEU A 150 -18.01 16.49 4.11
C LEU A 150 -19.45 15.97 4.05
N ASP A 151 -19.64 14.80 3.45
CA ASP A 151 -20.97 14.22 3.24
C ASP A 151 -21.73 13.90 4.52
N GLY A 152 -21.01 13.57 5.61
CA GLY A 152 -21.59 13.30 6.92
C GLY A 152 -22.46 14.44 7.43
N SER A 153 -22.10 15.69 7.09
CA SER A 153 -22.88 16.89 7.44
C SER A 153 -24.23 16.98 6.73
N LYS A 154 -24.39 16.27 5.61
CA LYS A 154 -25.62 16.15 4.81
C LYS A 154 -26.45 14.93 5.24
N ILE A 155 -25.76 13.86 5.66
CA ILE A 155 -26.34 12.60 6.15
C ILE A 155 -27.04 12.80 7.50
N TRP A 156 -26.35 13.38 8.49
CA TRP A 156 -26.83 13.45 9.87
C TRP A 156 -28.18 14.18 10.04
N PRO A 157 -28.42 15.33 9.39
CA PRO A 157 -29.73 16.02 9.45
C PRO A 157 -30.89 15.22 8.85
N CYS A 158 -30.61 14.23 7.99
CA CYS A 158 -31.64 13.37 7.40
C CYS A 158 -32.03 12.21 8.30
N ILE A 159 -31.13 11.81 9.21
CA ILE A 159 -31.31 10.65 10.11
C ILE A 159 -31.79 11.10 11.49
N VAL A 160 -31.17 12.15 12.05
CA VAL A 160 -31.41 12.58 13.43
C VAL A 160 -32.46 13.71 13.45
N PRO A 161 -33.64 13.50 14.04
CA PRO A 161 -34.66 14.54 14.16
C PRO A 161 -34.12 15.75 14.95
N GLY A 162 -34.35 16.95 14.44
CA GLY A 162 -33.98 18.21 15.13
C GLY A 162 -32.58 18.75 14.78
N VAL A 163 -31.73 17.98 14.10
CA VAL A 163 -30.44 18.50 13.58
C VAL A 163 -30.71 19.36 12.35
N LYS A 164 -30.28 20.63 12.40
CA LYS A 164 -30.41 21.55 11.26
C LYS A 164 -29.29 21.30 10.24
N PRO A 165 -29.58 21.37 8.93
CA PRO A 165 -28.54 21.39 7.91
C PRO A 165 -27.57 22.55 8.14
N ALA A 166 -26.28 22.33 7.90
CA ALA A 166 -25.30 23.40 8.00
C ALA A 166 -25.62 24.53 7.01
N GLY A 167 -25.85 25.74 7.54
CA GLY A 167 -26.23 26.91 6.75
C GLY A 167 -25.07 27.89 6.51
N GLN A 168 -25.08 28.52 5.33
CA GLN A 168 -24.22 29.61 4.85
C GLN A 168 -22.73 29.31 4.56
N ALA A 169 -22.21 30.01 3.54
CA ALA A 169 -20.84 29.88 3.05
C ALA A 169 -19.77 30.28 4.09
N ARG A 170 -20.05 31.26 4.98
CA ARG A 170 -19.12 31.66 6.05
C ARG A 170 -18.90 30.53 7.06
N THR A 171 -19.98 29.84 7.45
CA THR A 171 -19.91 28.70 8.37
C THR A 171 -19.12 27.54 7.73
N GLN A 172 -19.29 27.31 6.42
CA GLN A 172 -18.52 26.29 5.69
C GLN A 172 -17.01 26.57 5.72
N LEU A 173 -16.58 27.82 5.54
CA LEU A 173 -15.16 28.17 5.63
C LEU A 173 -14.59 27.90 7.03
N ILE A 174 -15.34 28.25 8.09
CA ILE A 174 -14.96 27.95 9.47
C ILE A 174 -14.81 26.44 9.67
N PHE A 175 -15.75 25.64 9.18
CA PHE A 175 -15.67 24.18 9.28
C PHE A 175 -14.49 23.59 8.50
N VAL A 176 -14.12 24.15 7.33
CA VAL A 176 -12.90 23.75 6.60
C VAL A 176 -11.66 24.05 7.44
N VAL A 177 -11.56 25.24 8.03
CA VAL A 177 -10.41 25.61 8.88
C VAL A 177 -10.33 24.69 10.11
N VAL A 178 -11.47 24.40 10.76
CA VAL A 178 -11.54 23.47 11.88
C VAL A 178 -11.14 22.06 11.46
N LEU A 179 -11.63 21.55 10.33
CA LEU A 179 -11.27 20.24 9.80
C LEU A 179 -9.76 20.14 9.53
N VAL A 180 -9.18 21.16 8.88
CA VAL A 180 -7.74 21.21 8.63
C VAL A 180 -6.95 21.26 9.95
N ALA A 181 -7.38 22.07 10.93
CA ALA A 181 -6.74 22.12 12.23
C ALA A 181 -6.83 20.78 12.97
N LEU A 182 -7.98 20.09 12.91
CA LEU A 182 -8.16 18.76 13.51
C LEU A 182 -7.28 17.68 12.86
N LEU A 183 -7.08 17.76 11.54
CA LEU A 183 -6.16 16.89 10.82
C LEU A 183 -4.70 17.19 11.16
N LEU A 184 -4.30 18.46 11.20
CA LEU A 184 -2.91 18.88 11.49
C LEU A 184 -2.52 18.60 12.95
N THR A 185 -3.46 18.74 13.89
CA THR A 185 -3.24 18.41 15.31
C THR A 185 -3.27 16.90 15.57
N GLY A 186 -3.71 16.10 14.60
CA GLY A 186 -3.87 14.64 14.77
C GLY A 186 -5.06 14.25 15.66
N SER A 187 -5.96 15.18 15.97
CA SER A 187 -7.14 14.93 16.83
C SER A 187 -8.08 13.87 16.25
N LEU A 188 -8.10 13.70 14.92
CA LEU A 188 -8.89 12.67 14.23
C LEU A 188 -8.18 11.31 14.13
N ASN A 189 -6.88 11.25 14.44
CA ASN A 189 -6.08 10.05 14.28
C ASN A 189 -6.63 8.85 15.07
N PRO A 190 -7.10 8.98 16.33
CA PRO A 190 -7.63 7.82 17.05
C PRO A 190 -8.81 7.17 16.34
N ALA A 191 -9.75 7.98 15.83
CA ALA A 191 -10.92 7.49 15.12
C ALA A 191 -10.55 6.88 13.75
N ILE A 192 -9.68 7.55 12.99
CA ILE A 192 -9.20 7.05 11.71
C ILE A 192 -8.42 5.74 11.91
N ASN A 193 -7.50 5.69 12.87
CA ASN A 193 -6.70 4.52 13.18
C ASN A 193 -7.55 3.35 13.67
N PHE A 194 -8.60 3.61 14.44
CA PHE A 194 -9.55 2.57 14.82
C PHE A 194 -10.14 1.89 13.58
N VAL A 195 -10.67 2.66 12.62
CA VAL A 195 -11.27 2.10 11.40
C VAL A 195 -10.22 1.44 10.51
N VAL A 196 -9.06 2.08 10.33
CA VAL A 196 -7.94 1.54 9.54
C VAL A 196 -7.45 0.23 10.12
N HIS A 197 -7.23 0.13 11.43
CA HIS A 197 -6.76 -1.09 12.08
C HIS A 197 -7.76 -2.24 11.88
N HIS A 198 -9.05 -1.95 12.01
CA HIS A 198 -10.07 -2.95 11.72
C HIS A 198 -10.07 -3.36 10.24
N ALA A 199 -9.96 -2.42 9.31
CA ALA A 199 -9.90 -2.72 7.88
C ALA A 199 -8.68 -3.58 7.51
N VAL A 200 -7.50 -3.25 8.05
CA VAL A 200 -6.25 -3.98 7.83
C VAL A 200 -6.34 -5.42 8.38
N ARG A 201 -7.08 -5.65 9.47
CA ARG A 201 -7.29 -7.00 10.00
C ARG A 201 -8.02 -7.94 9.02
N TRP A 202 -8.86 -7.38 8.14
CA TRP A 202 -9.55 -8.13 7.09
C TRP A 202 -8.74 -8.25 5.80
N MET A 203 -7.59 -7.58 5.73
CA MET A 203 -6.76 -7.62 4.54
C MET A 203 -6.14 -9.01 4.39
N PRO A 204 -6.29 -9.67 3.23
CA PRO A 204 -5.68 -10.97 3.03
C PRO A 204 -4.16 -10.82 3.04
N VAL A 205 -3.50 -11.59 3.90
CA VAL A 205 -2.05 -11.69 3.92
C VAL A 205 -1.64 -12.52 2.71
N SER A 206 -0.88 -11.91 1.80
CA SER A 206 -0.30 -12.64 0.66
C SER A 206 0.89 -13.47 1.11
N ASP A 207 1.26 -14.49 0.34
CA ASP A 207 2.48 -15.27 0.59
C ASP A 207 3.71 -14.37 0.66
N ALA A 208 3.72 -13.25 -0.08
CA ALA A 208 4.78 -12.24 0.01
C ALA A 208 4.83 -11.54 1.36
N GLY A 209 3.68 -11.24 1.97
CA GLY A 209 3.62 -10.70 3.33
C GLY A 209 4.18 -11.69 4.35
N VAL A 210 3.73 -12.95 4.30
CA VAL A 210 4.21 -14.01 5.21
C VAL A 210 5.70 -14.29 5.01
N PHE A 211 6.15 -14.33 3.75
CA PHE A 211 7.57 -14.47 3.41
C PHE A 211 8.40 -13.34 4.00
N ALA A 212 7.99 -12.09 3.81
CA ALA A 212 8.72 -10.92 4.32
C ALA A 212 8.80 -10.91 5.85
N GLU A 213 7.71 -11.28 6.53
CA GLU A 213 7.68 -11.41 7.99
C GLU A 213 8.70 -12.44 8.49
N ARG A 214 8.69 -13.64 7.89
CA ARG A 214 9.63 -14.73 8.24
C ARG A 214 11.08 -14.38 7.92
N ALA A 215 11.33 -13.80 6.75
CA ALA A 215 12.67 -13.35 6.35
C ALA A 215 13.21 -12.24 7.26
N SER A 216 12.34 -11.33 7.72
CA SER A 216 12.71 -10.27 8.66
C SER A 216 13.02 -10.83 10.06
N ALA A 217 12.21 -11.77 10.55
CA ALA A 217 12.47 -12.49 11.80
C ALA A 217 13.80 -13.25 11.73
N ALA A 218 14.06 -13.95 10.62
CA ALA A 218 15.30 -14.67 10.37
C ALA A 218 16.53 -13.75 10.39
N SER A 219 16.47 -12.63 9.67
CA SER A 219 17.53 -11.61 9.65
C SER A 219 17.79 -11.03 11.05
N THR A 220 16.72 -10.80 11.83
CA THR A 220 16.84 -10.30 13.20
C THR A 220 17.49 -11.31 14.14
N ALA A 221 17.14 -12.59 14.02
CA ALA A 221 17.77 -13.67 14.77
C ALA A 221 19.25 -13.81 14.41
N LEU A 222 19.58 -13.72 13.10
CA LEU A 222 20.95 -13.76 12.59
C LEU A 222 21.79 -12.61 13.18
N ALA A 223 21.26 -11.38 13.19
CA ALA A 223 21.93 -10.21 13.79
C ALA A 223 22.16 -10.37 15.29
N LYS A 224 21.27 -11.08 15.99
CA LYS A 224 21.39 -11.41 17.42
C LYS A 224 22.24 -12.65 17.69
N ARG A 225 22.87 -13.25 16.66
CA ARG A 225 23.68 -14.47 16.74
C ARG A 225 22.91 -15.69 17.28
N ARG A 226 21.60 -15.74 17.02
CA ARG A 226 20.72 -16.86 17.38
C ARG A 226 20.57 -17.78 16.18
N TRP A 227 21.58 -18.59 15.92
CA TRP A 227 21.73 -19.34 14.67
C TRP A 227 20.58 -20.32 14.41
N GLY A 228 20.19 -21.13 15.40
CA GLY A 228 19.06 -22.06 15.26
C GLY A 228 17.71 -21.37 15.03
N GLU A 229 17.45 -20.23 15.70
CA GLU A 229 16.24 -19.43 15.44
C GLU A 229 16.25 -18.84 14.02
N ALA A 230 17.41 -18.37 13.56
CA ALA A 230 17.60 -17.84 12.22
C ALA A 230 17.40 -18.92 11.15
N GLU A 231 18.00 -20.09 11.31
CA GLU A 231 17.84 -21.21 10.38
C GLU A 231 16.38 -21.65 10.27
N THR A 232 15.69 -21.79 11.41
CA THR A 232 14.28 -22.17 11.44
C THR A 232 13.44 -21.17 10.65
N SER A 233 13.62 -19.88 10.93
CA SER A 233 12.87 -18.80 10.28
C SER A 233 13.18 -18.70 8.78
N TYR A 234 14.45 -18.85 8.37
CA TYR A 234 14.79 -18.91 6.95
C TYR A 234 14.21 -20.14 6.25
N THR A 235 14.15 -21.28 6.93
CA THR A 235 13.55 -22.50 6.38
C THR A 235 12.05 -22.31 6.14
N GLU A 236 11.35 -21.68 7.07
CA GLU A 236 9.94 -21.33 6.89
C GLU A 236 9.72 -20.30 5.77
N ALA A 237 10.64 -19.34 5.58
CA ALA A 237 10.59 -18.38 4.49
C ALA A 237 10.83 -19.08 3.13
N LEU A 238 11.83 -19.95 3.04
CA LEU A 238 12.18 -20.71 1.84
C LEU A 238 11.11 -21.74 1.45
N ALA A 239 10.29 -22.20 2.40
CA ALA A 239 9.11 -23.01 2.10
C ALA A 239 8.05 -22.24 1.29
N ILE A 240 8.05 -20.90 1.38
CA ILE A 240 7.16 -20.01 0.61
C ILE A 240 7.84 -19.60 -0.71
N ASN A 241 9.06 -19.07 -0.64
CA ASN A 241 9.85 -18.67 -1.80
C ASN A 241 11.18 -19.43 -1.83
N HIS A 242 11.17 -20.59 -2.49
CA HIS A 242 12.34 -21.48 -2.61
C HIS A 242 13.47 -20.93 -3.48
N ARG A 243 13.24 -19.81 -4.18
CA ARG A 243 14.21 -19.14 -5.08
C ARG A 243 14.77 -17.84 -4.48
N SER A 244 14.50 -17.53 -3.22
CA SER A 244 15.10 -16.38 -2.55
C SER A 244 16.59 -16.65 -2.27
N HIS A 245 17.46 -16.11 -3.13
CA HIS A 245 18.91 -16.20 -2.95
C HIS A 245 19.38 -15.50 -1.66
N GLU A 246 18.72 -14.42 -1.24
CA GLU A 246 18.99 -13.73 0.03
C GLU A 246 18.69 -14.60 1.24
N CYS A 247 17.56 -15.31 1.26
CA CYS A 247 17.24 -16.22 2.36
C CYS A 247 18.14 -17.46 2.35
N LEU A 248 18.51 -17.98 1.17
CA LEU A 248 19.50 -19.06 1.05
C LEU A 248 20.86 -18.62 1.61
N TYR A 249 21.32 -17.42 1.24
CA TYR A 249 22.55 -16.82 1.76
C TYR A 249 22.49 -16.64 3.29
N GLY A 250 21.42 -16.05 3.81
CA GLY A 250 21.22 -15.84 5.25
C GLY A 250 21.18 -17.16 6.04
N ARG A 251 20.54 -18.19 5.49
CA ARG A 251 20.53 -19.53 6.10
C ARG A 251 21.90 -20.20 6.05
N ALA A 252 22.64 -20.04 4.96
CA ALA A 252 24.01 -20.52 4.85
C ALA A 252 24.92 -19.89 5.91
N ILE A 253 24.77 -18.60 6.22
CA ILE A 253 25.50 -17.94 7.31
C ILE A 253 25.14 -18.59 8.65
N ALA A 254 23.84 -18.76 8.93
CA ALA A 254 23.39 -19.36 10.19
C ALA A 254 24.01 -20.76 10.38
N ARG A 255 23.91 -21.62 9.35
CA ARG A 255 24.47 -22.97 9.35
C ARG A 255 25.99 -23.01 9.46
N TYR A 256 26.68 -22.07 8.82
CA TYR A 256 28.14 -21.95 8.94
C TYR A 256 28.59 -21.71 10.39
N TYR A 257 27.89 -20.84 11.11
CA TYR A 257 28.17 -20.56 12.52
C TYR A 257 27.63 -21.63 13.48
N ASP A 258 26.64 -22.42 13.05
CA ASP A 258 26.12 -23.58 13.78
C ASP A 258 26.89 -24.88 13.48
N GLU A 259 28.04 -24.78 12.79
CA GLU A 259 28.93 -25.90 12.40
C GLU A 259 28.32 -26.91 11.39
N ASP A 260 27.13 -26.66 10.84
CA ASP A 260 26.58 -27.41 9.70
C ASP A 260 27.20 -26.93 8.37
N LEU A 261 28.46 -27.31 8.16
CA LEU A 261 29.22 -26.89 6.98
C LEU A 261 28.68 -27.46 5.67
N GLN A 262 28.10 -28.66 5.69
CA GLN A 262 27.53 -29.27 4.49
C GLN A 262 26.22 -28.58 4.10
N GLY A 263 25.31 -28.36 5.05
CA GLY A 263 24.08 -27.62 4.79
C GLY A 263 24.34 -26.16 4.39
N ALA A 264 25.36 -25.52 4.98
CA ALA A 264 25.81 -24.19 4.56
C ALA A 264 26.31 -24.20 3.10
N LEU A 265 27.08 -25.22 2.70
CA LEU A 265 27.60 -25.36 1.34
C LEU A 265 26.46 -25.59 0.32
N GLU A 266 25.46 -26.40 0.65
CA GLU A 266 24.29 -26.64 -0.21
C GLU A 266 23.52 -25.35 -0.48
N ASP A 267 23.23 -24.58 0.58
CA ASP A 267 22.47 -23.35 0.46
C ASP A 267 23.24 -22.27 -0.31
N ILE A 268 24.52 -22.09 -0.02
CA ILE A 268 25.32 -21.07 -0.71
C ILE A 268 25.56 -21.43 -2.19
N ASN A 269 25.66 -22.71 -2.53
CA ASN A 269 25.70 -23.16 -3.92
C ASN A 269 24.44 -22.76 -4.69
N ARG A 270 23.26 -22.97 -4.08
CA ARG A 270 21.99 -22.57 -4.67
C ARG A 270 21.87 -21.05 -4.78
N ALA A 271 22.31 -20.30 -3.77
CA ALA A 271 22.29 -18.84 -3.79
C ALA A 271 23.15 -18.29 -4.94
N VAL A 272 24.40 -18.77 -5.08
CA VAL A 272 25.32 -18.36 -6.16
C VAL A 272 24.80 -18.73 -7.55
N ALA A 273 24.11 -19.87 -7.68
CA ALA A 273 23.51 -20.29 -8.95
C ALA A 273 22.34 -19.38 -9.39
N LEU A 274 21.59 -18.83 -8.43
CA LEU A 274 20.49 -17.89 -8.69
C LEU A 274 20.99 -16.47 -8.92
N HIS A 275 21.95 -16.02 -8.11
CA HIS A 275 22.53 -14.69 -8.18
C HIS A 275 23.97 -14.71 -7.67
N ALA A 276 24.94 -14.54 -8.57
CA ALA A 276 26.35 -14.47 -8.18
C ALA A 276 26.69 -13.05 -7.71
N SER A 277 27.08 -12.91 -6.45
CA SER A 277 27.64 -11.66 -5.89
C SER A 277 28.99 -11.94 -5.22
N PRO A 278 29.85 -10.91 -5.06
CA PRO A 278 31.11 -11.04 -4.32
C PRO A 278 30.92 -11.65 -2.92
N GLU A 279 29.91 -11.18 -2.18
CA GLU A 279 29.63 -11.61 -0.80
C GLU A 279 29.24 -13.10 -0.73
N TYR A 280 28.54 -13.60 -1.75
CA TYR A 280 28.09 -15.00 -1.78
C TYR A 280 29.26 -15.92 -2.10
N LEU A 281 30.13 -15.51 -3.03
CA LEU A 281 31.35 -16.23 -3.37
C LEU A 281 32.34 -16.25 -2.21
N GLU A 282 32.48 -15.15 -1.48
CA GLU A 282 33.30 -15.08 -0.27
C GLU A 282 32.81 -16.04 0.81
N LEU A 283 31.51 -16.05 1.09
CA LEU A 283 30.94 -17.01 2.05
C LEU A 283 31.17 -18.46 1.60
N ARG A 284 30.98 -18.76 0.30
CA ARG A 284 31.23 -20.10 -0.23
C ARG A 284 32.70 -20.50 -0.09
N ALA A 285 33.64 -19.59 -0.36
CA ALA A 285 35.05 -19.83 -0.16
C ALA A 285 35.40 -20.14 1.31
N LEU A 286 34.81 -19.39 2.26
CA LEU A 286 34.99 -19.64 3.70
C LEU A 286 34.49 -21.04 4.11
N VAL A 287 33.31 -21.44 3.64
CA VAL A 287 32.74 -22.78 3.88
C VAL A 287 33.65 -23.86 3.28
N LEU A 288 34.10 -23.67 2.04
CA LEU A 288 34.98 -24.61 1.33
C LEU A 288 36.34 -24.78 2.05
N ARG A 289 36.96 -23.71 2.55
CA ARG A 289 38.19 -23.78 3.35
C ARG A 289 37.99 -24.60 4.63
N ARG A 290 36.90 -24.37 5.36
CA ARG A 290 36.58 -25.16 6.56
C ARG A 290 36.34 -26.64 6.26
N LEU A 291 35.91 -26.96 5.04
CA LEU A 291 35.78 -28.33 4.54
C LEU A 291 37.06 -28.90 3.92
N GLY A 292 38.19 -28.17 3.93
CA GLY A 292 39.48 -28.59 3.36
C GLY A 292 39.56 -28.54 1.83
N ARG A 293 38.64 -27.82 1.16
CA ARG A 293 38.55 -27.70 -0.31
C ARG A 293 39.21 -26.40 -0.80
N ASP A 294 40.47 -26.19 -0.42
CA ASP A 294 41.19 -24.92 -0.65
C ASP A 294 41.31 -24.50 -2.11
N LYS A 295 41.43 -25.47 -3.03
CA LYS A 295 41.51 -25.18 -4.47
C LYS A 295 40.23 -24.53 -5.00
N GLU A 296 39.07 -24.99 -4.54
CA GLU A 296 37.78 -24.46 -4.95
C GLU A 296 37.51 -23.10 -4.29
N ALA A 297 37.92 -22.95 -3.02
CA ALA A 297 37.85 -21.67 -2.34
C ALA A 297 38.65 -20.57 -3.06
N ALA A 298 39.87 -20.88 -3.53
CA ALA A 298 40.70 -19.94 -4.29
C ALA A 298 40.06 -19.51 -5.62
N VAL A 299 39.29 -20.39 -6.27
CA VAL A 299 38.53 -20.05 -7.49
C VAL A 299 37.43 -19.05 -7.18
N ASP A 300 36.70 -19.24 -6.09
CA ASP A 300 35.63 -18.33 -5.67
C ASP A 300 36.16 -16.96 -5.23
N GLU A 301 37.29 -16.91 -4.52
CA GLU A 301 37.97 -15.67 -4.15
C GLU A 301 38.40 -14.87 -5.39
N ALA A 302 39.02 -15.53 -6.37
CA ALA A 302 39.41 -14.88 -7.62
C ALA A 302 38.19 -14.36 -8.40
N ARG A 303 37.10 -15.14 -8.43
CA ARG A 303 35.83 -14.73 -9.07
C ARG A 303 35.16 -13.56 -8.34
N SER A 304 35.17 -13.57 -7.01
CA SER A 304 34.67 -12.46 -6.18
C SER A 304 35.42 -11.17 -6.48
N GLN A 305 36.75 -11.22 -6.51
CA GLN A 305 37.58 -10.07 -6.83
C GLN A 305 37.29 -9.52 -8.23
N THR A 306 37.18 -10.42 -9.22
CA THR A 306 36.82 -10.04 -10.60
C THR A 306 35.48 -9.29 -10.67
N LEU A 307 34.47 -9.74 -9.92
CA LEU A 307 33.16 -9.07 -9.87
C LEU A 307 33.24 -7.69 -9.19
N ARG A 308 34.07 -7.54 -8.16
CA ARG A 308 34.32 -6.24 -7.50
C ARG A 308 35.03 -5.26 -8.42
N ASP A 309 36.04 -5.73 -9.14
CA ASP A 309 36.82 -4.91 -10.07
C ASP A 309 35.99 -4.46 -11.29
N ALA A 310 34.98 -5.25 -11.67
CA ALA A 310 34.02 -4.91 -12.73
C ALA A 310 32.92 -3.94 -12.29
N ALA A 311 32.73 -3.70 -10.98
CA ALA A 311 31.73 -2.75 -10.51
C ALA A 311 32.19 -1.30 -10.79
N PRO A 312 31.31 -0.41 -11.30
CA PRO A 312 31.68 0.97 -11.56
C PRO A 312 32.14 1.64 -10.27
N ARG A 313 33.39 2.13 -10.25
CA ARG A 313 33.92 2.89 -9.12
C ARG A 313 33.04 4.13 -8.96
N THR A 314 32.28 4.20 -7.88
CA THR A 314 31.62 5.44 -7.45
C THR A 314 32.69 6.40 -6.93
N SER A 315 33.45 6.98 -7.85
CA SER A 315 34.40 8.05 -7.57
C SER A 315 34.43 8.92 -8.83
N ASP A 316 33.42 9.78 -8.97
CA ASP A 316 33.43 11.03 -9.74
C ASP A 316 32.12 11.78 -9.47
N ALA A 317 31.83 12.04 -8.18
CA ALA A 317 30.95 13.13 -7.77
C ALA A 317 31.88 14.14 -7.09
N GLY A 318 32.20 15.19 -7.86
CA GLY A 318 33.29 16.10 -7.64
C GLY A 318 33.26 16.87 -6.32
N THR A 319 34.49 17.10 -5.86
CA THR A 319 34.97 18.28 -5.13
C THR A 319 34.31 19.59 -5.53
#